data_AF-A0A2V9LKH2-F1
#
_entry.id   AF-A0A2V9LKH2-F1
#
_cell.length_a   1.000
_cell.length_b   1.000
_cell.length_c   1.000
_cell.angle_alpha   90.00
_cell.angle_beta   90.00
_cell.angle_gamma   90.00
#
_symmetry.space_group_name_H-M   'P 1'
#
loop_
_entity.id
_entity.type
_entity.pdbx_description
1 polymer ?
#
loop_
_entity_poly.entity_id
_entity_poly.type
_entity_poly.pdbx_seq_one_letter_code
_entity_poly.pdbx_strand_id
1 'polypeptide(L)'
;MNRLVSVALPGAGGTVSFTCDPFGRRVEKVSASATTIYAYDGDNSVDELGAGGSSTARYTQGLGIDQPLAMYRGGAASYYHADGLGSIEALTDSK
;
A
#
# COMPACT_ATOMS: atom_id res chain seq x y z
N MET A 1 3.99 22.74 -0.32
CA MET A 1 3.85 21.34 0.12
C MET A 1 2.37 21.11 0.43
N ASN A 2 1.64 20.48 -0.47
CA ASN A 2 0.23 20.13 -0.26
C ASN A 2 0.15 18.61 -0.26
N ARG A 3 0.02 18.02 0.92
CA ARG A 3 -0.08 16.57 1.11
C ARG A 3 -1.11 16.28 2.19
N LEU A 4 -1.93 15.25 1.96
CA LEU A 4 -2.99 14.86 2.87
C LEU A 4 -2.36 14.21 4.11
N VAL A 5 -2.44 14.89 5.25
CA VAL A 5 -1.84 14.42 6.52
C VAL A 5 -2.86 13.79 7.46
N SER A 6 -4.15 14.09 7.28
CA SER A 6 -5.21 13.51 8.08
C SER A 6 -6.57 13.59 7.41
N VAL A 7 -7.44 12.64 7.71
CA VAL A 7 -8.86 12.63 7.33
C VAL A 7 -9.69 12.26 8.55
N ALA A 8 -10.70 13.07 8.87
CA ALA A 8 -11.75 12.69 9.81
C ALA A 8 -12.84 11.93 9.05
N LEU A 9 -13.09 10.68 9.45
CA LEU A 9 -14.12 9.85 8.85
C LEU A 9 -15.48 10.13 9.51
N PRO A 10 -16.59 10.07 8.76
CA PRO A 10 -17.91 10.27 9.33
C PRO A 10 -18.27 9.17 10.35
N GLY A 11 -19.18 9.49 11.27
CA GLY A 11 -19.64 8.55 12.30
C GLY A 11 -18.54 8.15 13.28
N ALA A 12 -18.47 6.86 13.60
CA ALA A 12 -17.49 6.30 14.54
C ALA A 12 -16.14 5.94 13.88
N GLY A 13 -15.88 6.33 12.63
CA GLY A 13 -14.69 5.96 11.87
C GLY A 13 -13.38 6.57 12.38
N GLY A 14 -13.46 7.58 13.27
CA GLY A 14 -12.30 8.23 13.86
C GLY A 14 -11.49 9.05 12.86
N THR A 15 -10.22 9.28 13.19
CA THR A 15 -9.27 10.00 12.31
C THR A 15 -8.26 9.00 11.73
N VAL A 16 -7.97 9.15 10.44
CA VAL A 16 -6.86 8.49 9.78
C VAL A 16 -5.76 9.51 9.55
N SER A 17 -4.56 9.24 10.05
CA SER A 17 -3.39 10.12 9.91
C SER A 17 -2.34 9.48 9.01
N PHE A 18 -1.56 10.32 8.34
CA PHE A 18 -0.51 9.91 7.41
C PHE A 18 0.80 10.63 7.71
N THR A 19 1.88 9.87 7.75
CA THR A 19 3.26 10.41 7.79
C THR A 19 3.87 10.24 6.41
N CYS A 20 4.45 11.31 5.88
CA CYS A 20 5.17 11.28 4.59
C CYS A 20 6.66 11.54 4.79
N ASP A 21 7.48 10.96 3.93
CA ASP A 21 8.91 11.28 3.85
C ASP A 21 9.16 12.62 3.11
N PRO A 22 10.43 13.10 3.04
CA PRO A 22 10.76 14.34 2.32
C PRO A 22 10.40 14.34 0.84
N PHE A 23 10.39 13.17 0.18
CA PHE A 23 9.98 12.99 -1.22
C PHE A 23 8.46 13.00 -1.40
N GLY A 24 7.70 12.97 -0.29
CA GLY A 24 6.24 13.03 -0.29
C GLY A 24 5.57 11.66 -0.32
N ARG A 25 6.33 10.56 -0.27
CA ARG A 25 5.78 9.19 -0.21
C ARG A 25 5.22 8.94 1.19
N ARG A 26 4.08 8.27 1.28
CA ARG A 26 3.46 7.92 2.57
C ARG A 26 4.24 6.78 3.21
N VAL A 27 4.90 7.02 4.33
CA VAL A 27 5.66 6.01 5.08
C VAL A 27 4.85 5.37 6.21
N GLU A 28 3.79 6.03 6.67
CA GLU A 28 2.92 5.51 7.72
C GLU A 28 1.47 5.93 7.51
N LYS A 29 0.55 5.03 7.86
CA LYS A 29 -0.88 5.28 8.01
C LYS A 29 -1.31 4.78 9.38
N VAL A 30 -1.97 5.63 10.15
CA VAL A 30 -2.57 5.28 11.45
C VAL A 30 -4.08 5.49 11.37
N SER A 31 -4.85 4.44 11.63
CA SER A 31 -6.30 4.52 11.84
C SER A 31 -6.64 4.10 13.28
N ALA A 32 -7.92 4.20 13.65
CA ALA A 32 -8.40 3.70 14.94
C ALA A 32 -8.18 2.17 15.12
N SER A 33 -8.02 1.42 14.03
CA SER A 33 -7.93 -0.04 14.05
C SER A 33 -6.55 -0.61 13.74
N ALA A 34 -5.68 0.15 13.07
CA ALA A 34 -4.38 -0.35 12.63
C ALA A 34 -3.38 0.76 12.35
N THR A 35 -2.10 0.42 12.55
CA THR A 35 -0.97 1.13 11.95
C THR A 35 -0.42 0.29 10.80
N THR A 36 -0.20 0.93 9.65
CA THR A 36 0.48 0.36 8.49
C THR A 36 1.71 1.20 8.19
N ILE A 37 2.87 0.56 8.16
CA ILE A 37 4.14 1.15 7.77
C ILE A 37 4.46 0.67 6.36
N TYR A 38 4.89 1.57 5.48
CA TYR A 38 5.18 1.28 4.08
C TYR A 38 6.69 1.29 3.85
N ALA A 39 7.22 0.17 3.34
CA ALA A 39 8.61 0.05 2.93
C ALA A 39 8.72 0.21 1.41
N TYR A 40 9.75 0.94 0.97
CA TYR A 40 9.94 1.34 -0.42
C TYR A 40 11.28 0.86 -0.98
N ASP A 41 11.28 0.45 -2.24
CA ASP A 41 12.45 0.31 -3.10
C ASP A 41 12.32 1.27 -4.28
N GLY A 42 13.16 2.31 -4.31
CA GLY A 42 12.93 3.47 -5.20
C GLY A 42 11.54 4.05 -4.97
N ASP A 43 10.78 4.30 -6.03
CA ASP A 43 9.41 4.82 -5.93
C ASP A 43 8.36 3.74 -5.60
N ASN A 44 8.76 2.47 -5.59
CA ASN A 44 7.84 1.35 -5.44
C ASN A 44 7.62 0.96 -3.97
N SER A 45 6.36 0.86 -3.55
CA SER A 45 6.01 0.23 -2.27
C SER A 45 6.15 -1.29 -2.40
N VAL A 46 7.04 -1.89 -1.60
CA VAL A 46 7.38 -3.33 -1.70
C VAL A 46 6.91 -4.14 -0.50
N ASP A 47 6.72 -3.51 0.66
CA ASP A 47 6.24 -4.19 1.86
C ASP A 47 5.29 -3.28 2.66
N GLU A 48 4.25 -3.87 3.23
CA GLU A 48 3.42 -3.28 4.28
C GLU A 48 3.71 -4.01 5.59
N LEU A 49 4.01 -3.26 6.63
CA LEU A 49 4.28 -3.80 7.97
C LEU A 49 3.18 -3.33 8.94
N GLY A 50 2.83 -4.20 9.88
CA GLY A 50 2.02 -3.79 11.03
C GLY A 50 2.82 -2.97 12.05
N ALA A 51 2.15 -2.48 13.10
CA ALA A 51 2.78 -1.72 14.18
C ALA A 51 4.00 -2.42 14.82
N GLY A 52 4.00 -3.75 14.86
CA GLY A 52 5.09 -4.57 15.40
C GLY A 52 6.24 -4.83 14.42
N GLY A 53 6.22 -4.26 13.22
CA GLY A 53 7.26 -4.45 12.20
C GLY A 53 7.16 -5.74 11.39
N SER A 54 6.18 -6.62 11.67
CA SER A 54 5.92 -7.82 10.88
C SER A 54 5.26 -7.49 9.55
N SER A 55 5.72 -8.13 8.47
CA SER A 55 5.12 -8.00 7.13
C SER A 55 3.69 -8.53 7.11
N THR A 56 2.78 -7.70 6.61
CA THR A 56 1.37 -8.00 6.38
C THR A 56 1.06 -8.14 4.89
N ALA A 57 1.86 -7.54 4.02
CA ALA A 57 1.76 -7.72 2.58
C ALA A 57 3.09 -7.42 1.88
N ARG A 58 3.42 -8.21 0.86
CA ARG A 58 4.58 -7.95 -0.01
C ARG A 58 4.13 -7.80 -1.45
N TYR A 59 4.77 -6.89 -2.18
CA TYR A 59 4.46 -6.60 -3.57
C TYR A 59 5.65 -6.91 -4.47
N THR A 60 5.38 -7.60 -5.57
CA THR A 60 6.33 -7.80 -6.67
C THR A 60 6.01 -6.79 -7.75
N GLN A 61 7.03 -6.06 -8.21
CA GLN A 61 6.90 -5.01 -9.22
C GLN A 61 7.56 -5.45 -10.54
N GLY A 62 7.07 -4.90 -11.63
CA GLY A 62 7.70 -4.97 -12.95
C GLY A 62 8.87 -4.00 -13.06
N LEU A 63 9.42 -3.89 -14.27
CA LEU A 63 10.57 -3.03 -14.55
C LEU A 63 10.19 -1.56 -14.77
N GLY A 64 8.91 -1.27 -14.99
CA GLY A 64 8.39 0.09 -15.14
C GLY A 64 7.85 0.69 -13.84
N ILE A 65 7.51 1.97 -13.90
CA ILE A 65 6.81 2.68 -12.83
C ILE A 65 5.36 2.19 -12.77
N ASP A 66 4.82 2.02 -11.56
CA ASP A 66 3.42 1.62 -11.32
C ASP A 66 3.01 0.33 -12.03
N GLN A 67 3.91 -0.67 -12.04
CA GLN A 67 3.64 -2.00 -12.62
C GLN A 67 3.61 -3.09 -11.53
N PRO A 68 2.60 -3.13 -10.65
CA PRO A 68 2.48 -4.22 -9.70
C PRO A 68 2.16 -5.52 -10.46
N LEU A 69 2.92 -6.58 -10.19
CA LEU A 69 2.75 -7.89 -10.83
C LEU A 69 2.03 -8.86 -9.90
N ALA A 70 2.40 -8.87 -8.62
CA ALA A 70 1.80 -9.76 -7.63
C ALA A 70 1.78 -9.13 -6.24
N MET A 71 0.83 -9.58 -5.42
CA MET A 71 0.76 -9.32 -3.99
C MET A 71 0.75 -10.65 -3.24
N TYR A 72 1.57 -10.77 -2.22
CA TYR A 72 1.48 -11.84 -1.22
C TYR A 72 0.91 -11.28 0.08
N ARG A 73 -0.25 -11.76 0.51
CA ARG A 73 -0.95 -11.30 1.72
C ARG A 73 -1.68 -12.45 2.38
N GLY A 74 -1.57 -12.53 3.71
CA GLY A 74 -2.32 -13.54 4.48
C GLY A 74 -2.03 -14.99 4.08
N GLY A 75 -0.84 -15.28 3.56
CA GLY A 75 -0.45 -16.62 3.13
C GLY A 75 -0.74 -16.95 1.67
N ALA A 76 -1.39 -16.07 0.91
CA ALA A 76 -1.80 -16.31 -0.47
C ALA A 76 -1.22 -15.27 -1.43
N ALA A 77 -0.97 -15.69 -2.67
CA ALA A 77 -0.58 -14.82 -3.76
C ALA A 77 -1.80 -14.41 -4.60
N SER A 78 -1.80 -13.16 -5.05
CA SER A 78 -2.72 -12.67 -6.08
C SER A 78 -1.93 -11.94 -7.16
N TYR A 79 -2.38 -12.04 -8.41
CA TYR A 79 -1.71 -11.50 -9.59
C TYR A 79 -2.55 -10.40 -10.21
N TYR A 80 -1.92 -9.26 -10.48
CA TYR A 80 -2.56 -8.08 -11.03
C TYR A 80 -2.64 -8.18 -12.56
N HIS A 81 -3.81 -7.88 -13.13
CA HIS A 81 -4.02 -7.76 -14.57
C HIS A 81 -4.30 -6.31 -14.92
N ALA A 82 -3.37 -5.72 -15.66
CA ALA A 82 -3.47 -4.34 -16.11
C ALA A 82 -4.07 -4.26 -17.52
N ASP A 83 -4.82 -3.17 -17.79
CA ASP A 83 -5.19 -2.77 -19.14
C ASP A 83 -3.97 -2.23 -19.92
N GLY A 84 -4.20 -1.84 -21.18
CA GLY A 84 -3.14 -1.28 -22.02
C GLY A 84 -2.56 0.07 -21.55
N LEU A 85 -3.20 0.75 -20.59
CA LEU A 85 -2.75 2.00 -19.99
C LEU A 85 -2.08 1.80 -18.61
N GLY A 86 -2.10 0.57 -18.07
CA GLY A 86 -1.52 0.23 -16.77
C GLY A 86 -2.53 0.25 -15.61
N SER A 87 -3.82 0.48 -15.87
CA SER A 87 -4.85 0.39 -14.83
C SER A 87 -5.09 -1.06 -14.47
N ILE A 88 -5.09 -1.40 -13.19
CA ILE A 88 -5.43 -2.76 -12.75
C ILE A 88 -6.94 -2.98 -12.87
N GLU A 89 -7.35 -3.92 -13.73
CA GLU A 89 -8.74 -4.28 -13.96
C GLU A 89 -9.17 -5.56 -13.23
N ALA A 90 -8.21 -6.47 -12.94
CA ALA A 90 -8.51 -7.73 -12.28
C ALA A 90 -7.39 -8.22 -11.36
N LEU A 91 -7.78 -9.10 -10.45
CA LEU A 91 -6.91 -9.89 -9.59
C LEU A 91 -7.28 -11.36 -9.77
N THR A 92 -6.28 -12.22 -9.98
CA THR A 92 -6.46 -13.68 -9.91
C THR A 92 -5.72 -14.20 -8.68
N ASP A 93 -6.33 -15.10 -7.92
CA ASP A 93 -5.67 -15.78 -6.81
C ASP A 93 -4.95 -17.05 -7.29
N SER A 94 -4.27 -17.74 -6.37
CA SER A 94 -3.47 -18.92 -6.68
C SER A 94 -4.24 -20.25 -6.59
N LYS A 95 -5.57 -20.28 -6.77
CA LYS A 95 -6.34 -21.54 -6.70
C LYS A 95 -6.62 -22.18 -8.04
#